data_AF-A0A133UNG6-F1
#
_entry.id   AF-A0A133UNG6-F1
#
_cell.length_a   1.000
_cell.length_b   1.000
_cell.length_c   1.000
_cell.angle_alpha   90.00
_cell.angle_beta   90.00
_cell.angle_gamma   90.00
#
_symmetry.space_group_name_H-M   'P 1'
#
loop_
_entity.id
_entity.type
_entity.pdbx_description
1 polymer ?
#
loop_
_entity_poly.entity_id
_entity_poly.type
_entity_poly.pdbx_seq_one_letter_code
_entity_poly.pdbx_strand_id
1 'polypeptide(L)'
;LIDLEFLHSMTKGTVVGFQVAYLINLSKLSFEKLKIYSKHAEKKRIWREMVNDELGTKQGEIKSVIADAGFFAYVNYLDTARLRVIPVIKSRSDCKEKLMKKLENCPSNLIWFGKKYRTQLEELLDEFREILQKTMKWVENYDDFKDLRGQIEHIFKAAKMIFGMDNMHVYYRKHCFWKAFIILYMSSLLLQFLNLNGINKNRAIPLLAQNRRFS
;
A
#
# COMPACT_ATOMS: atom_id res chain seq x y z
N LEU A 1 -20.93 11.83 14.21
CA LEU A 1 -21.70 10.62 13.84
C LEU A 1 -20.95 9.40 14.34
N ILE A 2 -21.69 8.47 14.94
CA ILE A 2 -21.18 7.18 15.40
C ILE A 2 -21.23 6.23 14.19
N ASP A 3 -20.09 5.71 13.75
CA ASP A 3 -20.04 4.80 12.61
C ASP A 3 -20.31 3.36 13.09
N LEU A 4 -21.57 2.90 12.95
CA LEU A 4 -22.03 1.57 13.40
C LEU A 4 -21.22 0.41 12.81
N GLU A 5 -20.68 0.54 11.59
CA GLU A 5 -19.81 -0.46 10.96
C GLU A 5 -18.44 -0.64 11.65
N PHE A 6 -18.10 0.27 12.58
CA PHE A 6 -16.88 0.27 13.39
C PHE A 6 -17.14 0.07 14.89
N LEU A 7 -18.40 -0.08 15.32
CA LEU A 7 -18.78 -0.13 16.74
C LEU A 7 -18.93 -1.55 17.31
N HIS A 8 -18.45 -1.67 18.54
CA HIS A 8 -18.49 -2.82 19.43
C HIS A 8 -19.93 -3.21 19.89
N SER A 9 -20.22 -4.51 20.08
CA SER A 9 -21.40 -5.01 20.81
C SER A 9 -20.95 -5.96 21.94
N MET A 10 -21.24 -5.61 23.20
CA MET A 10 -20.95 -6.44 24.39
C MET A 10 -21.87 -7.68 24.49
N THR A 11 -22.93 -7.77 23.69
CA THR A 11 -24.01 -8.78 23.86
C THR A 11 -24.15 -9.74 22.70
N LYS A 12 -23.51 -9.50 21.55
CA LYS A 12 -23.62 -10.36 20.37
C LYS A 12 -22.22 -10.70 19.88
N GLY A 13 -21.73 -11.91 20.15
CA GLY A 13 -20.38 -12.43 19.84
C GLY A 13 -19.89 -12.24 18.39
N THR A 14 -19.68 -11.00 17.98
CA THR A 14 -19.31 -10.57 16.63
C THR A 14 -18.00 -9.80 16.75
N VAL A 15 -16.92 -10.32 16.15
CA VAL A 15 -15.62 -9.63 16.15
C VAL A 15 -15.74 -8.34 15.36
N VAL A 16 -15.69 -7.18 15.99
CA VAL A 16 -15.67 -5.87 15.31
C VAL A 16 -14.22 -5.47 15.09
N GLY A 17 -13.89 -4.95 13.90
CA GLY A 17 -12.53 -4.59 13.54
C GLY A 17 -12.49 -3.62 12.36
N PHE A 18 -11.35 -2.99 12.17
CA PHE A 18 -11.09 -2.08 11.05
C PHE A 18 -9.78 -2.45 10.36
N GLN A 19 -9.66 -2.02 9.12
CA GLN A 19 -8.41 -2.06 8.38
C GLN A 19 -7.85 -0.65 8.28
N VAL A 20 -6.56 -0.52 8.58
CA VAL A 20 -5.80 0.71 8.34
C VAL A 20 -5.02 0.51 7.05
N ALA A 21 -5.24 1.37 6.07
CA ALA A 21 -4.41 1.42 4.87
C ALA A 21 -3.48 2.63 4.97
N TYR A 22 -2.19 2.39 4.78
CA TYR A 22 -1.13 3.37 4.89
C TYR A 22 -0.32 3.40 3.61
N LEU A 23 -0.30 4.55 2.94
CA LEU A 23 0.55 4.82 1.80
C LEU A 23 1.73 5.66 2.26
N ILE A 24 2.92 5.21 1.92
CA ILE A 24 4.19 5.81 2.31
C ILE A 24 5.14 5.82 1.11
N ASN A 25 5.90 6.90 0.96
CA ASN A 25 7.03 6.92 0.06
C ASN A 25 8.21 6.20 0.70
N LEU A 26 8.56 5.01 0.20
CA LEU A 26 9.61 4.18 0.79
C LEU A 26 11.01 4.78 0.70
N SER A 27 11.29 5.62 -0.32
CA SER A 27 12.62 6.23 -0.47
C SER A 27 12.93 7.23 0.64
N LYS A 28 11.90 7.96 1.10
CA LYS A 28 12.00 8.99 2.15
C LYS A 28 11.40 8.56 3.47
N LEU A 29 10.72 7.42 3.50
CA LEU A 29 9.82 7.00 4.58
C LEU A 29 8.85 8.11 4.98
N SER A 30 8.33 8.86 4.00
CA SER A 30 7.43 9.99 4.23
C SER A 30 5.98 9.60 4.04
N PHE A 31 5.11 10.14 4.88
CA PHE A 31 3.67 9.93 4.81
C PHE A 31 3.09 10.47 3.51
N GLU A 32 2.26 9.66 2.84
CA GLU A 32 1.46 10.10 1.69
C GLU A 32 -0.03 10.11 2.05
N LYS A 33 -0.56 8.99 2.58
CA LYS A 33 -1.98 8.89 2.92
C LYS A 33 -2.28 7.83 3.96
N LEU A 34 -3.31 8.09 4.78
CA LEU A 34 -3.92 7.13 5.69
C LEU A 34 -5.43 7.08 5.43
N LYS A 35 -6.02 5.89 5.43
CA LYS A 35 -7.47 5.73 5.53
C LYS A 35 -7.85 4.56 6.43
N ILE A 36 -9.00 4.71 7.08
CA ILE A 36 -9.64 3.66 7.88
C ILE A 36 -10.83 3.12 7.13
N TYR A 37 -10.87 1.80 7.02
CA TYR A 37 -11.89 1.00 6.36
C TYR A 37 -12.49 0.00 7.34
N SER A 38 -13.76 -0.37 7.14
CA SER A 38 -14.35 -1.47 7.91
C SER A 38 -13.59 -2.77 7.64
N LYS A 39 -13.64 -3.74 8.58
CA LYS A 39 -12.97 -5.05 8.41
C LYS A 39 -13.35 -5.77 7.10
N HIS A 40 -14.53 -5.47 6.56
CA HIS A 40 -15.10 -6.09 5.36
C HIS A 40 -14.76 -5.36 4.06
N ALA A 41 -14.07 -4.22 4.12
CA ALA A 41 -13.73 -3.48 2.92
C ALA A 41 -12.89 -4.34 1.96
N GLU A 42 -13.35 -4.42 0.72
CA GLU A 42 -12.67 -5.19 -0.31
C GLU A 42 -11.32 -4.56 -0.65
N LYS A 43 -10.28 -5.40 -0.79
CA LYS A 43 -8.92 -4.92 -1.10
C LYS A 43 -8.82 -4.15 -2.42
N LYS A 44 -9.67 -4.48 -3.41
CA LYS A 44 -9.78 -3.70 -4.67
C LYS A 44 -10.29 -2.28 -4.45
N ARG A 45 -11.20 -2.06 -3.48
CA ARG A 45 -11.69 -0.73 -3.11
C ARG A 45 -10.58 0.07 -2.43
N ILE A 46 -9.89 -0.56 -1.46
CA ILE A 46 -8.76 0.07 -0.77
C ILE A 46 -7.67 0.44 -1.77
N TRP A 47 -7.32 -0.45 -2.70
CA TRP A 47 -6.34 -0.18 -3.75
C TRP A 47 -6.74 1.02 -4.62
N ARG A 48 -7.97 1.06 -5.11
CA ARG A 48 -8.47 2.19 -5.90
C ARG A 48 -8.31 3.50 -5.13
N GLU A 49 -8.84 3.56 -3.91
CA GLU A 49 -8.88 4.78 -3.12
C GLU A 49 -7.52 5.23 -2.57
N MET A 50 -6.56 4.31 -2.41
CA MET A 50 -5.24 4.62 -1.85
C MET A 50 -4.18 4.77 -2.93
N VAL A 51 -4.30 4.06 -4.05
CA VAL A 51 -3.27 4.03 -5.10
C VAL A 51 -3.76 4.74 -6.35
N ASN A 52 -4.88 4.30 -6.93
CA ASN A 52 -5.34 4.83 -8.22
C ASN A 52 -5.72 6.31 -8.09
N ASP A 53 -6.50 6.66 -7.06
CA ASP A 53 -7.01 8.02 -6.88
C ASP A 53 -5.91 9.01 -6.47
N GLU A 54 -4.82 8.54 -5.85
CA GLU A 54 -3.79 9.42 -5.28
C GLU A 54 -2.49 9.49 -6.07
N LEU A 55 -2.10 8.36 -6.65
CA LEU A 55 -0.85 8.26 -7.40
C LEU A 55 -1.10 8.24 -8.90
N GLY A 56 -2.31 7.88 -9.33
CA GLY A 56 -2.67 7.81 -10.73
C GLY A 56 -2.59 9.17 -11.41
N THR A 57 -1.90 9.22 -12.53
CA THR A 57 -1.79 10.44 -13.32
C THR A 57 -1.85 10.14 -14.82
N LYS A 58 -2.29 11.13 -15.59
CA LYS A 58 -2.23 11.11 -17.05
C LYS A 58 -0.92 11.70 -17.59
N GLN A 59 -0.18 12.44 -16.77
CA GLN A 59 1.05 13.15 -17.12
C GLN A 59 2.06 13.13 -15.96
N GLY A 60 3.35 13.16 -16.27
CA GLY A 60 4.41 13.14 -15.25
C GLY A 60 4.96 11.74 -14.97
N GLU A 61 5.63 11.60 -13.84
CA GLU A 61 6.46 10.42 -13.54
C GLU A 61 5.63 9.14 -13.35
N ILE A 62 6.14 8.04 -13.94
CA ILE A 62 5.63 6.69 -13.70
C ILE A 62 6.02 6.28 -12.28
N LYS A 63 5.03 5.91 -11.47
CA LYS A 63 5.24 5.50 -10.08
C LYS A 63 5.18 3.99 -9.94
N SER A 64 5.85 3.47 -8.92
CA SER A 64 5.82 2.04 -8.57
C SER A 64 5.27 1.85 -7.18
N VAL A 65 4.36 0.90 -6.98
CA VAL A 65 3.67 0.70 -5.71
C VAL A 65 3.76 -0.76 -5.29
N ILE A 66 4.40 -0.99 -4.15
CA ILE A 66 4.54 -2.32 -3.55
C ILE A 66 3.43 -2.51 -2.52
N ALA A 67 2.77 -3.66 -2.57
CA ALA A 67 1.79 -4.03 -1.55
C ALA A 67 1.79 -5.51 -1.23
N ASP A 68 1.17 -5.83 -0.10
CA ASP A 68 0.99 -7.19 0.38
C ASP A 68 0.20 -8.07 -0.61
N ALA A 69 0.45 -9.37 -0.58
CA ALA A 69 -0.22 -10.36 -1.42
C ALA A 69 -1.75 -10.33 -1.30
N GLY A 70 -2.30 -9.87 -0.16
CA GLY A 70 -3.74 -9.67 0.02
C GLY A 70 -4.37 -8.68 -0.97
N PHE A 71 -3.58 -7.79 -1.60
CA PHE A 71 -4.04 -6.89 -2.64
C PHE A 71 -4.07 -7.53 -4.05
N PHE A 72 -3.75 -8.81 -4.17
CA PHE A 72 -3.84 -9.51 -5.46
C PHE A 72 -5.29 -9.52 -5.98
N ALA A 73 -5.53 -8.78 -7.05
CA ALA A 73 -6.72 -8.86 -7.88
C ALA A 73 -6.34 -8.42 -9.28
N TYR A 74 -6.79 -9.13 -10.32
CA TYR A 74 -6.45 -8.78 -11.72
C TYR A 74 -6.74 -7.31 -12.04
N VAL A 75 -7.87 -6.78 -11.54
CA VAL A 75 -8.27 -5.38 -11.73
C VAL A 75 -7.24 -4.39 -11.17
N ASN A 76 -6.59 -4.71 -10.05
CA ASN A 76 -5.58 -3.82 -9.45
C ASN A 76 -4.37 -3.68 -10.37
N TYR A 77 -4.05 -4.69 -11.18
CA TYR A 77 -2.98 -4.61 -12.18
C TYR A 77 -3.40 -3.85 -13.43
N LEU A 78 -4.56 -4.20 -13.97
CA LEU A 78 -5.03 -3.66 -15.25
C LEU A 78 -5.40 -2.18 -15.14
N ASP A 79 -6.01 -1.76 -14.03
CA ASP A 79 -6.42 -0.37 -13.85
C ASP A 79 -5.24 0.56 -13.54
N THR A 80 -4.21 0.10 -12.81
CA THR A 80 -3.02 0.94 -12.53
C THR A 80 -2.13 1.14 -13.74
N ALA A 81 -2.02 0.15 -14.63
CA ALA A 81 -1.28 0.30 -15.88
C ALA A 81 -1.80 1.50 -16.71
N ARG A 82 -3.11 1.77 -16.62
CA ARG A 82 -3.80 2.90 -17.29
C ARG A 82 -3.65 4.25 -16.57
N LEU A 83 -2.92 4.28 -15.47
CA LEU A 83 -2.75 5.43 -14.58
C LEU A 83 -1.27 5.77 -14.33
N ARG A 84 -0.36 5.28 -15.18
CA ARG A 84 1.10 5.45 -15.02
C ARG A 84 1.61 4.92 -13.67
N VAL A 85 1.00 3.84 -13.17
CA VAL A 85 1.41 3.16 -11.94
C VAL A 85 1.77 1.72 -12.25
N ILE A 86 2.95 1.29 -11.83
CA ILE A 86 3.42 -0.09 -11.90
C ILE A 86 3.14 -0.78 -10.55
N PRO A 87 2.21 -1.75 -10.49
CA PRO A 87 1.89 -2.49 -9.28
C PRO A 87 2.88 -3.63 -9.05
N VAL A 88 3.47 -3.68 -7.85
CA VAL A 88 4.31 -4.77 -7.38
C VAL A 88 3.56 -5.51 -6.27
N ILE A 89 2.79 -6.51 -6.68
CA ILE A 89 1.98 -7.34 -5.78
C ILE A 89 2.33 -8.79 -6.07
N LYS A 90 2.38 -9.63 -5.05
CA LYS A 90 2.63 -11.07 -5.25
C LYS A 90 1.45 -11.70 -6.01
N SER A 91 1.70 -12.38 -7.12
CA SER A 91 0.69 -13.21 -7.77
C SER A 91 0.43 -14.49 -6.97
N ARG A 92 -0.82 -14.96 -6.94
CA ARG A 92 -1.10 -16.34 -6.51
C ARG A 92 -0.50 -17.31 -7.54
N SER A 93 0.11 -18.39 -7.08
CA SER A 93 0.87 -19.33 -7.93
C SER A 93 0.04 -19.90 -9.08
N ASP A 94 -1.21 -20.27 -8.80
CA ASP A 94 -2.21 -20.78 -9.75
C ASP A 94 -2.77 -19.70 -10.70
N CYS A 95 -2.63 -18.43 -10.35
CA CYS A 95 -3.19 -17.30 -11.10
C CYS A 95 -2.16 -16.58 -11.98
N LYS A 96 -0.87 -16.92 -11.88
CA LYS A 96 0.21 -16.19 -12.55
C LYS A 96 0.06 -16.22 -14.07
N GLU A 97 -0.11 -17.39 -14.68
CA GLU A 97 -0.28 -17.51 -16.14
C GLU A 97 -1.50 -16.72 -16.65
N LYS A 98 -2.62 -16.81 -15.91
CA LYS A 98 -3.84 -16.06 -16.24
C LYS A 98 -3.65 -14.54 -16.08
N LEU A 99 -2.83 -14.09 -15.13
CA LEU A 99 -2.47 -12.69 -14.99
C LEU A 99 -1.64 -12.23 -16.18
N MET A 100 -0.62 -13.00 -16.59
CA MET A 100 0.23 -12.67 -17.74
C MET A 100 -0.60 -12.52 -19.02
N LYS A 101 -1.46 -13.50 -19.33
CA LYS A 101 -2.39 -13.41 -20.48
C LYS A 101 -3.28 -12.16 -20.42
N LYS A 102 -3.74 -11.76 -19.23
CA LYS A 102 -4.55 -10.53 -19.07
C LYS A 102 -3.74 -9.25 -19.27
N LEU A 103 -2.46 -9.24 -18.88
CA LEU A 103 -1.56 -8.11 -19.06
C LEU A 103 -1.18 -7.94 -20.53
N GLU A 104 -0.87 -9.04 -21.23
CA GLU A 104 -0.59 -9.06 -22.69
C GLU A 104 -1.78 -8.53 -23.50
N ASN A 105 -2.99 -8.93 -23.11
CA ASN A 105 -4.23 -8.51 -23.77
C ASN A 105 -4.85 -7.25 -23.14
N CYS A 106 -4.12 -6.51 -22.32
CA CYS A 106 -4.66 -5.33 -21.64
C CYS A 106 -4.85 -4.20 -22.66
N PRO A 107 -6.09 -3.75 -22.92
CA PRO A 107 -6.31 -2.67 -23.88
C PRO A 107 -5.75 -1.36 -23.32
N SER A 108 -5.09 -0.60 -24.19
CA SER A 108 -4.62 0.75 -23.89
C SER A 108 -5.78 1.64 -23.46
N ASN A 109 -5.51 2.58 -22.56
CA ASN A 109 -6.55 3.47 -22.08
C ASN A 109 -6.90 4.52 -23.14
N LEU A 110 -7.94 4.27 -23.93
CA LEU A 110 -8.43 5.23 -24.91
C LEU A 110 -8.80 6.61 -24.31
N ILE A 111 -9.04 6.68 -22.99
CA ILE A 111 -9.34 7.91 -22.25
C ILE A 111 -8.12 8.86 -22.16
N TRP A 112 -6.90 8.38 -22.44
CA TRP A 112 -5.73 9.25 -22.65
C TRP A 112 -5.83 10.04 -23.96
N PHE A 113 -6.63 9.59 -24.92
CA PHE A 113 -6.62 10.07 -26.30
C PHE A 113 -7.77 11.02 -26.62
N GLY A 114 -7.89 12.09 -25.82
CA GLY A 114 -8.64 13.27 -26.25
C GLY A 114 -7.97 13.93 -27.46
N LYS A 115 -8.72 14.72 -28.26
CA LYS A 115 -8.20 15.43 -29.46
C LYS A 115 -6.88 16.21 -29.23
N LYS A 116 -6.63 16.63 -27.98
CA LYS A 116 -5.44 17.38 -27.55
C LYS A 116 -4.12 16.57 -27.56
N TYR A 117 -4.18 15.24 -27.59
CA TYR A 117 -3.02 14.36 -27.39
C TYR A 117 -2.59 13.59 -28.63
N ARG A 118 -3.09 13.94 -29.83
CA ARG A 118 -2.70 13.26 -31.08
C ARG A 118 -1.19 13.31 -31.34
N THR A 119 -0.52 14.40 -30.94
CA THR A 119 0.92 14.60 -31.12
C THR A 119 1.77 13.81 -30.13
N GLN A 120 1.20 13.34 -29.02
CA GLN A 120 1.88 12.56 -27.97
C GLN A 120 1.35 11.11 -27.91
N LEU A 121 0.50 10.73 -28.86
CA LEU A 121 -0.21 9.45 -28.87
C LEU A 121 0.76 8.27 -28.91
N GLU A 122 1.77 8.34 -29.78
CA GLU A 122 2.78 7.29 -29.93
C GLU A 122 3.60 7.12 -28.65
N GLU A 123 4.11 8.23 -28.10
CA GLU A 123 4.84 8.25 -26.83
C GLU A 123 4.01 7.64 -25.68
N LEU A 124 2.73 8.01 -25.57
CA LEU A 124 1.82 7.48 -24.56
C LEU A 124 1.55 5.97 -24.73
N LEU A 125 1.46 5.49 -25.98
CA LEU A 125 1.29 4.06 -26.25
C LEU A 125 2.55 3.27 -25.91
N ASP A 126 3.72 3.84 -26.20
CA ASP A 126 5.00 3.22 -25.86
C ASP A 126 5.24 3.21 -24.35
N GLU A 127 4.95 4.31 -23.65
CA GLU A 127 4.96 4.34 -22.18
C GLU A 127 4.01 3.28 -21.58
N PHE A 128 2.79 3.14 -22.14
CA PHE A 128 1.83 2.12 -21.68
C PHE A 128 2.38 0.70 -21.87
N ARG A 129 2.99 0.41 -23.03
CA ARG A 129 3.65 -0.87 -23.30
C ARG A 129 4.80 -1.11 -22.33
N GLU A 130 5.62 -0.09 -22.05
CA GLU A 130 6.72 -0.16 -21.10
C GLU A 130 6.22 -0.48 -19.69
N ILE A 131 5.13 0.17 -19.24
CA ILE A 131 4.48 -0.10 -17.95
C ILE A 131 4.02 -1.55 -17.87
N LEU A 132 3.38 -2.09 -18.92
CA LEU A 132 2.95 -3.49 -18.96
C LEU A 132 4.14 -4.45 -18.89
N GLN A 133 5.18 -4.22 -19.70
CA GLN A 133 6.39 -5.04 -19.69
C GLN A 133 7.09 -5.03 -18.34
N LYS A 134 7.26 -3.84 -17.72
CA LYS A 134 7.81 -3.72 -16.36
C LYS A 134 6.94 -4.44 -15.34
N THR A 135 5.62 -4.31 -15.43
CA THR A 135 4.68 -5.01 -14.54
C THR A 135 4.86 -6.52 -14.65
N MET A 136 4.88 -7.06 -15.86
CA MET A 136 5.07 -8.50 -16.11
C MET A 136 6.41 -8.99 -15.56
N LYS A 137 7.51 -8.26 -15.85
CA LYS A 137 8.84 -8.57 -15.31
C LYS A 137 8.87 -8.59 -13.78
N TRP A 138 8.21 -7.64 -13.12
CA TRP A 138 8.21 -7.55 -11.66
C TRP A 138 7.27 -8.56 -10.99
N VAL A 139 6.21 -8.99 -11.67
CA VAL A 139 5.40 -10.14 -11.23
C VAL A 139 6.24 -11.42 -11.24
N GLU A 140 7.09 -11.60 -12.25
CA GLU A 140 7.99 -12.75 -12.32
C GLU A 140 9.09 -12.71 -11.27
N ASN A 141 9.68 -11.54 -11.08
CA ASN A 141 10.83 -11.33 -10.18
C ASN A 141 10.41 -10.63 -8.88
N TYR A 142 9.25 -11.01 -8.32
CA TYR A 142 8.69 -10.37 -7.12
C TYR A 142 9.64 -10.43 -5.91
N ASP A 143 10.48 -11.47 -5.84
CA ASP A 143 11.41 -11.65 -4.73
C ASP A 143 12.58 -10.64 -4.75
N ASP A 144 12.85 -9.97 -5.86
CA ASP A 144 13.80 -8.85 -5.94
C ASP A 144 13.39 -7.69 -5.02
N PHE A 145 12.09 -7.59 -4.69
CA PHE A 145 11.55 -6.55 -3.81
C PHE A 145 11.59 -6.92 -2.32
N LYS A 146 12.25 -8.02 -1.94
CA LYS A 146 12.29 -8.51 -0.55
C LYS A 146 12.78 -7.45 0.44
N ASP A 147 13.82 -6.69 0.10
CA ASP A 147 14.38 -5.68 1.00
C ASP A 147 13.42 -4.50 1.21
N LEU A 148 12.78 -4.02 0.14
CA LEU A 148 11.75 -2.97 0.21
C LEU A 148 10.55 -3.43 1.03
N ARG A 149 10.11 -4.68 0.87
CA ARG A 149 9.07 -5.29 1.71
C ARG A 149 9.50 -5.38 3.17
N GLY A 150 10.76 -5.74 3.44
CA GLY A 150 11.34 -5.74 4.77
C GLY A 150 11.26 -4.37 5.46
N GLN A 151 11.45 -3.28 4.71
CA GLN A 151 11.28 -1.92 5.26
C GLN A 151 9.84 -1.64 5.69
N ILE A 152 8.84 -2.05 4.88
CA ILE A 152 7.42 -1.96 5.25
C ILE A 152 7.14 -2.75 6.53
N GLU A 153 7.66 -3.98 6.62
CA GLU A 153 7.51 -4.81 7.82
C GLU A 153 8.12 -4.16 9.06
N HIS A 154 9.28 -3.49 8.93
CA HIS A 154 9.89 -2.76 10.04
C HIS A 154 9.00 -1.62 10.54
N ILE A 155 8.29 -0.90 9.66
CA ILE A 155 7.37 0.18 10.06
C ILE A 155 6.26 -0.42 10.94
N PHE A 156 5.62 -1.50 10.47
CA PHE A 156 4.56 -2.15 11.22
C PHE A 156 5.05 -2.84 12.50
N LYS A 157 6.28 -3.36 12.52
CA LYS A 157 6.91 -3.90 13.74
C LYS A 157 7.11 -2.79 14.78
N ALA A 158 7.67 -1.65 14.40
CA ALA A 158 7.80 -0.50 15.30
C ALA A 158 6.42 -0.02 15.79
N ALA A 159 5.46 0.12 14.88
CA ALA A 159 4.09 0.55 15.20
C ALA A 159 3.43 -0.34 16.25
N LYS A 160 3.55 -1.67 16.10
CA LYS A 160 2.98 -2.64 17.06
C LYS A 160 3.78 -2.69 18.35
N MET A 161 5.08 -2.99 18.26
CA MET A 161 5.90 -3.32 19.41
C MET A 161 6.21 -2.10 20.29
N ILE A 162 6.54 -0.96 19.69
CA ILE A 162 6.95 0.25 20.42
C ILE A 162 5.72 1.11 20.69
N PHE A 163 4.92 1.38 19.67
CA PHE A 163 3.84 2.36 19.76
C PHE A 163 2.44 1.76 20.04
N GLY A 164 2.33 0.43 20.17
CA GLY A 164 1.11 -0.25 20.65
C GLY A 164 -0.06 -0.24 19.67
N MET A 165 0.20 -0.27 18.36
CA MET A 165 -0.85 -0.34 17.34
C MET A 165 -1.75 -1.58 17.47
N ASP A 166 -1.21 -2.69 17.95
CA ASP A 166 -1.92 -3.95 18.21
C ASP A 166 -2.88 -3.88 19.40
N ASN A 167 -2.63 -2.98 20.35
CA ASN A 167 -3.44 -2.74 21.54
C ASN A 167 -4.33 -1.49 21.39
N MET A 168 -4.62 -1.08 20.14
CA MET A 168 -5.36 0.13 19.85
C MET A 168 -6.87 -0.08 20.05
N HIS A 169 -7.37 0.25 21.24
CA HIS A 169 -8.80 0.33 21.53
C HIS A 169 -9.31 1.76 21.31
N VAL A 170 -10.17 1.96 20.30
CA VAL A 170 -10.78 3.26 20.01
C VAL A 170 -12.21 3.07 19.48
N TYR A 171 -13.17 3.82 20.04
CA TYR A 171 -14.60 3.71 19.69
C TYR A 171 -15.04 4.67 18.57
N TYR A 172 -14.25 5.70 18.30
CA TYR A 172 -14.58 6.74 17.32
C TYR A 172 -13.58 6.74 16.16
N ARG A 173 -14.09 6.68 14.92
CA ARG A 173 -13.27 6.64 13.70
C ARG A 173 -12.27 7.81 13.61
N LYS A 174 -12.68 9.03 13.95
CA LYS A 174 -11.79 10.21 13.96
C LYS A 174 -10.60 10.05 14.91
N HIS A 175 -10.84 9.52 16.11
CA HIS A 175 -9.78 9.27 17.08
C HIS A 175 -8.90 8.10 16.65
N CYS A 176 -9.49 7.06 16.06
CA CYS A 176 -8.76 5.94 15.51
C CYS A 176 -7.81 6.40 14.40
N PHE A 177 -8.28 7.30 13.53
CA PHE A 177 -7.48 7.90 12.47
C PHE A 177 -6.25 8.61 13.03
N TRP A 178 -6.45 9.54 13.97
CA TRP A 178 -5.33 10.30 14.54
C TRP A 178 -4.35 9.42 15.31
N LYS A 179 -4.85 8.45 16.07
CA LYS A 179 -3.99 7.51 16.80
C LYS A 179 -3.18 6.64 15.84
N ALA A 180 -3.82 6.08 14.80
CA ALA A 180 -3.12 5.31 13.78
C ALA A 180 -2.11 6.16 13.01
N PHE A 181 -2.47 7.40 12.66
CA PHE A 181 -1.59 8.35 11.98
C PHE A 181 -0.34 8.63 12.79
N ILE A 182 -0.49 9.04 14.06
CA ILE A 182 0.64 9.35 14.94
C ILE A 182 1.54 8.13 15.10
N ILE A 183 0.96 6.96 15.38
CA ILE A 183 1.73 5.72 15.56
C ILE A 183 2.56 5.38 14.31
N LEU A 184 1.93 5.40 13.13
CA LEU A 184 2.61 5.06 11.88
C LEU A 184 3.63 6.13 11.49
N TYR A 185 3.33 7.40 11.70
CA TYR A 185 4.25 8.51 11.45
C TYR A 185 5.49 8.43 12.35
N MET A 186 5.31 8.22 13.65
CA MET A 186 6.42 8.03 14.59
C MET A 186 7.25 6.78 14.27
N SER A 187 6.61 5.72 13.79
CA SER A 187 7.30 4.51 13.32
C SER A 187 8.21 4.81 12.13
N SER A 188 7.71 5.58 11.16
CA SER A 188 8.49 6.00 10.00
C SER A 188 9.66 6.91 10.40
N LEU A 189 9.45 7.88 11.29
CA LEU A 189 10.52 8.74 11.82
C LEU A 189 11.59 7.95 12.57
N LEU A 190 11.20 6.98 13.40
CA LEU A 190 12.15 6.10 14.08
C LEU A 190 13.00 5.34 13.06
N LEU A 191 12.39 4.78 12.00
CA LEU A 191 13.17 4.09 10.98
C LEU A 191 14.10 5.00 10.19
N GLN A 192 13.69 6.25 9.90
CA GLN A 192 14.58 7.24 9.30
C GLN A 192 15.79 7.50 10.20
N PHE A 193 15.56 7.70 11.50
CA PHE A 193 16.63 7.87 12.47
C PHE A 193 17.58 6.66 12.52
N LEU A 194 17.04 5.43 12.56
CA LEU A 194 17.86 4.22 12.57
C LEU A 194 18.68 4.08 11.27
N ASN A 195 18.11 4.41 10.11
CA ASN A 195 18.80 4.41 8.82
C ASN A 195 19.97 5.41 8.80
N LEU A 196 19.73 6.65 9.22
CA LEU A 196 20.73 7.72 9.21
C LEU A 196 21.93 7.39 10.11
N ASN A 197 21.70 6.65 11.19
CA ASN A 197 22.73 6.28 12.15
C ASN A 197 23.32 4.87 11.91
N GLY A 198 22.95 4.18 10.81
CA GLY A 198 23.44 2.84 10.52
C GLY A 198 23.05 1.77 11.56
N ILE A 199 21.96 1.99 12.31
CA ILE A 199 21.55 1.12 13.41
C ILE A 199 20.73 -0.06 12.87
N ASN A 200 21.08 -1.27 13.31
CA ASN A 200 20.36 -2.48 12.93
C ASN A 200 18.92 -2.49 13.50
N LYS A 201 17.92 -2.30 12.63
CA LYS A 201 16.49 -2.28 12.97
C LYS A 201 15.99 -3.56 13.64
N ASN A 202 16.51 -4.72 13.23
CA ASN A 202 16.10 -6.01 13.79
C ASN A 202 16.52 -6.15 15.26
N ARG A 203 17.60 -5.47 15.66
CA ARG A 203 18.06 -5.41 17.05
C ARG A 203 17.43 -4.25 17.82
N ALA A 204 17.37 -3.06 17.22
CA ALA A 204 16.91 -1.85 17.88
C ALA A 204 15.41 -1.89 18.23
N ILE A 205 14.54 -2.32 17.31
CA ILE A 205 13.08 -2.31 17.54
C ILE A 205 12.69 -3.18 18.75
N PRO A 206 13.15 -4.45 18.87
CA PRO A 206 12.84 -5.26 20.05
C PRO A 206 13.40 -4.68 21.36
N LEU A 207 14.62 -4.14 21.35
CA LEU A 207 15.23 -3.56 22.56
C LEU A 207 14.44 -2.34 23.07
N LEU A 208 14.05 -1.43 22.17
CA LEU A 208 13.23 -0.28 22.53
C LEU A 208 11.85 -0.70 23.05
N ALA A 209 11.27 -1.77 22.48
CA ALA A 209 9.99 -2.30 22.93
C ALA A 209 10.04 -2.94 24.32
N GLN A 210 11.17 -3.56 24.71
CA GLN A 210 11.35 -4.12 26.05
C GLN A 210 11.31 -3.03 27.13
N ASN A 211 11.96 -1.90 26.90
CA ASN A 211 12.01 -0.79 27.85
C ASN A 211 10.62 -0.20 28.15
N ARG A 212 9.64 -0.33 27.24
CA ARG A 212 8.25 0.08 27.47
C ARG A 212 7.52 -0.79 28.49
N ARG A 213 7.92 -2.06 28.67
CA ARG A 213 7.25 -2.97 29.63
C ARG A 213 7.68 -2.74 31.07
N PHE A 214 8.70 -1.92 31.30
CA PHE A 214 9.25 -1.59 32.61
C PHE A 214 8.90 -0.18 33.09
N SER A 215 8.10 0.57 32.33
CA SER A 215 7.56 1.90 32.64
C SER A 215 6.06 1.85 32.83
#